data_AF-A0A954UC64-F1
#
_entry.id   AF-A0A954UC64-F1
#
_cell.length_a   1.000
_cell.length_b   1.000
_cell.length_c   1.000
_cell.angle_alpha   90.00
_cell.angle_beta   90.00
_cell.angle_gamma   90.00
#
_symmetry.space_group_name_H-M   'P 1'
#
loop_
_entity.id
_entity.type
_entity.pdbx_description
1 polymer ?
#
loop_
_entity_poly.entity_id
_entity_poly.type
_entity_poly.pdbx_seq_one_letter_code
_entity_poly.pdbx_strand_id
1 'polypeptide(L)'
;ALITNLGDLREGGILIVNKDAFDKKGLEQAGYATDPTQDGSLDGKYKMHAVEMTKITRLAVEGLGLSTKEADRCRNFFAMGLVFWLYDRPLEPTLKFIEDKFGKRPEVAQANVAALKAGYNYGETVEAISTQYHVEPARLPAGTYRNITGNLALALGLITAAQQSGKRL
;
A
#
# COMPACT_ATOMS: atom_id res chain seq x y z
N ALA A 1 -0.80 3.95 -12.63
CA ALA A 1 -0.05 4.34 -11.42
C ALA A 1 1.36 4.78 -11.77
N LEU A 2 2.16 3.95 -12.48
CA LEU A 2 3.51 4.33 -12.92
C LEU A 2 3.53 5.67 -13.67
N ILE A 3 2.77 5.79 -14.77
CA ILE A 3 2.68 7.01 -15.58
C ILE A 3 2.30 8.27 -14.78
N THR A 4 1.48 8.10 -13.75
CA THR A 4 0.94 9.21 -12.95
C THR A 4 1.91 9.70 -11.90
N ASN A 5 2.67 8.77 -11.29
CA ASN A 5 3.42 9.03 -10.06
C ASN A 5 4.93 9.02 -10.28
N LEU A 6 5.43 8.66 -11.47
CA LEU A 6 6.87 8.55 -11.72
C LEU A 6 7.59 9.89 -11.50
N GLY A 7 6.93 11.01 -11.82
CA GLY A 7 7.48 12.36 -11.61
C GLY A 7 7.67 12.74 -10.13
N ASP A 8 6.97 12.09 -9.21
CA ASP A 8 7.11 12.32 -7.76
C ASP A 8 8.30 11.56 -7.17
N LEU A 9 8.82 10.56 -7.88
CA LEU A 9 9.94 9.74 -7.43
C LEU A 9 11.26 10.44 -7.75
N ARG A 10 12.03 10.76 -6.71
CA ARG A 10 13.39 11.29 -6.88
C ARG A 10 14.30 10.25 -7.53
N GLU A 11 15.26 10.72 -8.31
CA GLU A 11 16.32 9.88 -8.87
C GLU A 11 17.04 9.09 -7.75
N GLY A 12 17.39 7.84 -8.04
CA GLY A 12 17.92 6.89 -7.07
C GLY A 12 16.88 6.29 -6.12
N GLY A 13 15.62 6.72 -6.22
CA GLY A 13 14.49 6.18 -5.47
C GLY A 13 14.19 4.71 -5.81
N ILE A 14 13.54 4.03 -4.87
CA ILE A 14 13.11 2.64 -5.03
C ILE A 14 11.79 2.61 -5.79
N LEU A 15 11.76 1.90 -6.91
CA LEU A 15 10.58 1.73 -7.75
C LEU A 15 10.11 0.28 -7.67
N ILE A 16 9.04 0.02 -6.93
CA ILE A 16 8.43 -1.31 -6.85
C ILE A 16 7.29 -1.41 -7.87
N VAL A 17 7.40 -2.33 -8.82
CA VAL A 17 6.41 -2.51 -9.89
C VAL A 17 5.78 -3.89 -9.85
N ASN A 18 4.47 -3.97 -10.06
CA ASN A 18 3.79 -5.23 -10.27
C ASN A 18 3.98 -5.68 -11.73
N LYS A 19 4.89 -6.64 -11.95
CA LYS A 19 5.20 -7.18 -13.27
C LYS A 19 3.97 -7.75 -13.98
N ASP A 20 3.04 -8.33 -13.22
CA ASP A 20 1.81 -8.92 -13.77
C ASP A 20 0.87 -7.89 -14.41
N ALA A 21 1.12 -6.59 -14.21
CA ALA A 21 0.30 -5.51 -14.76
C ALA A 21 0.82 -4.96 -16.12
N PHE A 22 1.96 -5.45 -16.61
CA PHE A 22 2.58 -5.02 -17.88
C PHE A 22 2.19 -5.97 -19.05
N ASP A 23 1.01 -6.59 -18.97
CA ASP A 23 0.44 -7.31 -20.10
C ASP A 23 -0.08 -6.34 -21.18
N LYS A 24 -0.37 -6.86 -22.37
CA LYS A 24 -0.84 -6.05 -23.51
C LYS A 24 -2.02 -5.14 -23.12
N LYS A 25 -2.98 -5.68 -22.36
CA LYS A 25 -4.17 -4.95 -21.91
C LYS A 25 -3.81 -3.83 -20.94
N GLY A 26 -2.93 -4.08 -19.97
CA GLY A 26 -2.45 -3.10 -19.01
C GLY A 26 -1.69 -1.95 -19.67
N LEU A 27 -0.85 -2.26 -20.67
CA LEU A 27 -0.12 -1.25 -21.44
C LEU A 27 -1.07 -0.37 -22.27
N GLU A 28 -2.04 -0.98 -22.98
CA GLU A 28 -3.06 -0.26 -23.74
C GLU A 28 -3.88 0.69 -22.83
N GLN A 29 -4.30 0.22 -21.65
CA GLN A 29 -5.03 1.02 -20.68
C GLN A 29 -4.20 2.19 -20.11
N ALA A 30 -2.88 2.02 -20.03
CA ALA A 30 -1.96 3.04 -19.54
C ALA A 30 -1.45 3.97 -20.66
N GLY A 31 -1.80 3.71 -21.92
CA GLY A 31 -1.35 4.49 -23.07
C GLY A 31 0.11 4.24 -23.47
N TYR A 32 0.69 3.11 -23.06
CA TYR A 32 2.05 2.73 -23.43
C TYR A 32 2.07 1.86 -24.69
N ALA A 33 2.94 2.20 -25.64
CA ALA A 33 3.16 1.39 -26.84
C ALA A 33 4.07 0.18 -26.56
N THR A 34 5.02 0.33 -25.64
CA THR A 34 6.00 -0.67 -25.23
C THR A 34 6.12 -0.69 -23.70
N ASP A 35 6.60 -1.81 -23.15
CA ASP A 35 6.78 -1.94 -21.70
C ASP A 35 7.94 -1.03 -21.21
N PRO A 36 7.65 0.01 -20.40
CA PRO A 36 8.67 0.94 -19.92
C PRO A 36 9.65 0.30 -18.92
N THR A 37 9.36 -0.91 -18.42
CA THR A 37 10.27 -1.67 -17.57
C THR A 37 11.30 -2.48 -18.36
N GLN A 38 11.15 -2.55 -19.69
CA GLN A 38 12.01 -3.33 -20.60
C GLN A 38 12.66 -2.47 -21.70
N ASP A 39 12.22 -1.23 -21.88
CA ASP A 39 12.72 -0.34 -22.94
C ASP A 39 13.96 0.49 -22.53
N GLY A 40 14.47 0.28 -21.32
CA GLY A 40 15.63 0.98 -20.76
C GLY A 40 15.37 2.42 -20.34
N SER A 41 14.14 2.93 -20.43
CA SER A 41 13.81 4.33 -20.08
C SER A 41 13.96 4.65 -18.60
N LEU A 42 13.86 3.62 -17.75
CA LEU A 42 13.95 3.68 -16.29
C LEU A 42 15.32 3.24 -15.75
N ASP A 43 16.18 2.69 -16.63
CA ASP A 43 17.47 2.13 -16.24
C ASP A 43 18.42 3.23 -15.74
N GLY A 44 19.11 2.93 -14.64
CA GLY A 44 20.05 3.87 -14.00
C GLY A 44 19.40 5.05 -13.27
N LYS A 45 18.13 5.39 -13.55
CA LYS A 45 17.41 6.47 -12.86
C LYS A 45 16.81 6.02 -11.53
N TYR A 46 16.35 4.78 -11.46
CA TYR A 46 15.66 4.23 -10.28
C TYR A 46 16.18 2.85 -9.92
N LYS A 47 16.06 2.48 -8.63
CA LYS A 47 16.28 1.12 -8.16
C LYS A 47 14.99 0.33 -8.35
N MET A 48 14.84 -0.31 -9.51
CA MET A 48 13.61 -1.02 -9.86
C MET A 48 13.57 -2.43 -9.25
N HIS A 49 12.45 -2.76 -8.62
CA HIS A 49 12.10 -4.11 -8.18
C HIS A 49 10.79 -4.54 -8.83
N ALA A 50 10.89 -5.39 -9.85
CA ALA A 50 9.75 -6.00 -10.50
C ALA A 50 9.32 -7.26 -9.76
N VAL A 51 8.07 -7.27 -9.28
CA VAL A 51 7.51 -8.34 -8.46
C VAL A 51 6.26 -8.90 -9.14
N GLU A 52 6.13 -10.23 -9.19
CA GLU A 52 4.91 -10.93 -9.63
C GLU A 52 3.81 -10.83 -8.53
N MET A 53 3.43 -9.61 -8.16
CA MET A 53 2.60 -9.34 -6.97
C MET A 53 1.25 -10.02 -7.06
N THR A 54 0.59 -9.98 -8.23
CA THR A 54 -0.73 -10.58 -8.40
C THR A 54 -0.64 -12.09 -8.23
N LYS A 55 0.35 -12.72 -8.88
CA LYS A 55 0.55 -14.17 -8.82
C LYS A 55 0.85 -14.64 -7.40
N ILE A 56 1.81 -14.01 -6.72
CA ILE A 56 2.19 -14.39 -5.36
C ILE A 56 1.04 -14.15 -4.38
N THR A 57 0.30 -13.04 -4.54
CA THR A 57 -0.88 -12.78 -3.70
C THR A 57 -1.95 -13.87 -3.88
N ARG A 58 -2.24 -14.28 -5.13
CA ARG A 58 -3.21 -15.36 -5.39
C ARG A 58 -2.80 -16.68 -4.75
N LEU A 59 -1.52 -17.04 -4.84
CA LEU A 59 -0.98 -18.23 -4.19
C LEU A 59 -1.09 -18.13 -2.66
N ALA A 60 -0.80 -16.97 -2.08
CA ALA A 60 -0.86 -16.76 -0.64
C ALA A 60 -2.28 -16.88 -0.05
N VAL A 61 -3.32 -16.67 -0.86
CA VAL A 61 -4.73 -16.73 -0.44
C VAL A 61 -5.47 -17.95 -1.01
N GLU A 62 -4.74 -18.85 -1.67
CA GLU A 62 -5.29 -20.07 -2.24
C GLU A 62 -5.89 -20.97 -1.15
N GLY A 63 -6.98 -21.67 -1.48
CA GLY A 63 -7.67 -22.54 -0.52
C GLY A 63 -8.60 -21.82 0.47
N LEU A 64 -8.63 -20.48 0.51
CA LEU A 64 -9.53 -19.70 1.35
C LEU A 64 -10.95 -19.51 0.76
N GLY A 65 -11.25 -20.17 -0.36
CA GLY A 65 -12.57 -20.12 -1.00
C GLY A 65 -12.93 -18.79 -1.66
N LEU A 66 -11.95 -17.90 -1.89
CA LEU A 66 -12.15 -16.61 -2.53
C LEU A 66 -12.32 -16.73 -4.05
N SER A 67 -13.12 -15.85 -4.62
CA SER A 67 -13.12 -15.64 -6.08
C SER A 67 -11.81 -14.99 -6.55
N THR A 68 -11.46 -15.12 -7.83
CA THR A 68 -10.28 -14.46 -8.42
C THR A 68 -10.29 -12.96 -8.19
N LYS A 69 -11.47 -12.32 -8.27
CA LYS A 69 -11.62 -10.89 -8.02
C LYS A 69 -11.33 -10.52 -6.56
N GLU A 70 -11.70 -11.37 -5.61
CA GLU A 70 -11.42 -11.13 -4.20
C GLU A 70 -9.93 -11.34 -3.90
N ALA A 71 -9.32 -12.40 -4.42
CA ALA A 71 -7.88 -12.61 -4.31
C ALA A 71 -7.07 -11.43 -4.90
N ASP A 72 -7.48 -10.92 -6.06
CA ASP A 72 -6.84 -9.76 -6.69
C ASP A 72 -6.94 -8.48 -5.87
N ARG A 73 -7.95 -8.34 -4.99
CA ARG A 73 -8.08 -7.18 -4.10
C ARG A 73 -7.10 -7.22 -2.93
N CYS A 74 -6.59 -8.40 -2.57
CA CYS A 74 -5.62 -8.56 -1.50
C CYS A 74 -4.21 -8.07 -1.88
N ARG A 75 -3.93 -7.83 -3.17
CA ARG A 75 -2.63 -7.34 -3.67
C ARG A 75 -2.15 -6.05 -3.00
N ASN A 76 -3.07 -5.20 -2.54
CA ASN A 76 -2.71 -3.97 -1.84
C ASN A 76 -2.09 -4.25 -0.47
N PHE A 77 -2.57 -5.30 0.23
CA PHE A 77 -1.97 -5.75 1.48
C PHE A 77 -0.62 -6.41 1.24
N PHE A 78 -0.45 -7.15 0.15
CA PHE A 78 0.87 -7.64 -0.25
C PHE A 78 1.87 -6.50 -0.44
N ALA A 79 1.52 -5.48 -1.24
CA ALA A 79 2.37 -4.32 -1.44
C ALA A 79 2.67 -3.58 -0.12
N MET A 80 1.67 -3.45 0.76
CA MET A 80 1.86 -2.86 2.10
C MET A 80 2.84 -3.67 2.95
N GLY A 81 2.74 -5.00 2.95
CA GLY A 81 3.65 -5.88 3.69
C GLY A 81 5.10 -5.73 3.23
N LEU A 82 5.32 -5.66 1.91
CA LEU A 82 6.64 -5.44 1.33
C LEU A 82 7.22 -4.07 1.73
N VAL A 83 6.39 -3.02 1.71
CA VAL A 83 6.80 -1.68 2.18
C VAL A 83 7.08 -1.66 3.67
N PHE A 84 6.34 -2.42 4.48
CA PHE A 84 6.58 -2.52 5.92
C PHE A 84 7.94 -3.16 6.19
N TRP A 85 8.27 -4.23 5.48
CA TRP A 85 9.59 -4.85 5.57
C TRP A 85 10.71 -3.88 5.13
N LEU A 86 10.51 -3.13 4.04
CA LEU A 86 11.49 -2.14 3.56
C LEU A 86 11.80 -1.07 4.61
N TYR A 87 10.79 -0.68 5.41
CA TYR A 87 10.92 0.36 6.43
C TYR A 87 11.06 -0.16 7.86
N ASP A 88 11.34 -1.46 8.04
CA ASP A 88 11.44 -2.11 9.36
C ASP A 88 10.26 -1.73 10.28
N ARG A 89 9.04 -1.84 9.74
CA ARG A 89 7.80 -1.50 10.45
C ARG A 89 7.11 -2.75 10.99
N PRO A 90 6.54 -2.68 12.21
CA PRO A 90 5.75 -3.76 12.78
C PRO A 90 4.45 -4.00 11.98
N LEU A 91 4.03 -5.27 11.87
CA LEU A 91 2.80 -5.66 11.17
C LEU A 91 1.55 -5.52 12.08
N GLU A 92 1.73 -5.57 13.40
CA GLU A 92 0.68 -5.68 14.41
C GLU A 92 -0.42 -4.60 14.29
N PRO A 93 -0.10 -3.30 14.07
CA PRO A 93 -1.13 -2.28 13.91
C PRO A 93 -2.06 -2.55 12.72
N THR A 94 -1.48 -3.04 11.62
CA THR A 94 -2.24 -3.36 10.41
C THR A 94 -3.02 -4.66 10.56
N LEU A 95 -2.47 -5.65 11.25
CA LEU A 95 -3.20 -6.89 11.57
C LEU A 95 -4.47 -6.59 12.37
N LYS A 96 -4.36 -5.73 13.40
CA LYS A 96 -5.51 -5.27 14.18
C LYS A 96 -6.51 -4.49 13.31
N PHE A 97 -6.03 -3.60 12.45
CA PHE A 97 -6.90 -2.88 11.51
C PHE A 97 -7.67 -3.83 10.58
N ILE A 98 -7.03 -4.91 10.08
CA ILE A 98 -7.69 -5.91 9.23
C ILE A 98 -8.79 -6.61 10.03
N GLU A 99 -8.53 -6.98 11.28
CA GLU A 99 -9.51 -7.60 12.17
C GLU A 99 -10.70 -6.66 12.43
N ASP A 100 -10.45 -5.42 12.83
CA ASP A 100 -11.49 -4.42 13.11
C ASP A 100 -12.37 -4.13 11.87
N LYS A 101 -11.75 -4.08 10.69
CA LYS A 101 -12.44 -3.71 9.44
C LYS A 101 -13.15 -4.87 8.76
N PHE A 102 -12.53 -6.06 8.75
CA PHE A 102 -12.99 -7.21 7.98
C PHE A 102 -13.42 -8.40 8.85
N GLY A 103 -13.36 -8.31 10.18
CA GLY A 103 -13.69 -9.41 11.08
C GLY A 103 -15.10 -9.99 10.93
N LYS A 104 -16.03 -9.23 10.33
CA LYS A 104 -17.38 -9.73 9.96
C LYS A 104 -17.37 -10.72 8.78
N ARG A 105 -16.27 -10.82 8.05
CA ARG A 105 -16.03 -11.73 6.91
C ARG A 105 -14.69 -12.45 7.11
N PRO A 106 -14.66 -13.52 7.92
CA PRO A 106 -13.42 -14.19 8.33
C PRO A 106 -12.54 -14.62 7.16
N GLU A 107 -13.13 -15.07 6.06
CA GLU A 107 -12.43 -15.47 4.83
C GLU A 107 -11.64 -14.31 4.20
N VAL A 108 -12.21 -13.10 4.19
CA VAL A 108 -11.56 -11.90 3.67
C VAL A 108 -10.51 -11.37 4.65
N ALA A 109 -10.79 -11.43 5.96
CA ALA A 109 -9.83 -11.03 6.98
C ALA A 109 -8.56 -11.92 6.90
N GLN A 110 -8.75 -13.24 6.85
CA GLN A 110 -7.66 -14.20 6.73
C GLN A 110 -6.87 -13.99 5.43
N ALA A 111 -7.55 -13.76 4.30
CA ALA A 111 -6.89 -13.50 3.03
C ALA A 111 -6.04 -12.22 3.06
N ASN A 112 -6.54 -11.13 3.64
CA ASN A 112 -5.79 -9.89 3.77
C ASN A 112 -4.59 -10.05 4.72
N VAL A 113 -4.73 -10.80 5.81
CA VAL A 113 -3.62 -11.13 6.71
C VAL A 113 -2.56 -11.97 5.99
N ALA A 114 -2.98 -13.00 5.25
CA ALA A 114 -2.09 -13.87 4.49
C ALA A 114 -1.32 -13.09 3.42
N ALA A 115 -2.01 -12.23 2.66
CA ALA A 115 -1.38 -11.36 1.67
C ALA A 115 -0.39 -10.37 2.30
N LEU A 116 -0.74 -9.75 3.44
CA LEU A 116 0.17 -8.86 4.17
C LEU A 116 1.45 -9.58 4.59
N LYS A 117 1.32 -10.75 5.21
CA LYS A 117 2.47 -11.57 5.64
C LYS A 117 3.31 -12.04 4.45
N ALA A 118 2.65 -12.48 3.37
CA ALA A 118 3.35 -12.88 2.15
C ALA A 118 4.20 -11.74 1.56
N GLY A 119 3.67 -10.51 1.58
CA GLY A 119 4.43 -9.32 1.14
C GLY A 119 5.63 -9.03 2.03
N TYR A 120 5.48 -9.14 3.35
CA TYR A 120 6.57 -8.94 4.31
C TYR A 120 7.67 -9.99 4.14
N ASN A 121 7.29 -11.27 4.12
CA ASN A 121 8.22 -12.40 3.95
C ASN A 121 8.90 -12.37 2.58
N TYR A 122 8.21 -11.89 1.54
CA TYR A 122 8.83 -11.69 0.23
C TYR A 122 10.04 -10.76 0.33
N GLY A 123 9.91 -9.67 1.09
CA GLY A 123 11.03 -8.78 1.39
C GLY A 123 12.22 -9.51 2.02
N GLU A 124 11.99 -10.32 3.06
CA GLU A 124 13.05 -11.10 3.72
C GLU A 124 13.76 -12.08 2.78
N THR A 125 13.02 -12.71 1.88
CA THR A 125 13.55 -13.75 0.98
C THR A 125 14.27 -13.18 -0.23
N VAL A 126 13.99 -11.94 -0.62
CA VAL A 126 14.52 -11.37 -1.86
C VAL A 126 15.71 -10.47 -1.52
N GLU A 127 16.92 -11.00 -1.78
CA GLU A 127 18.20 -10.29 -1.64
C GLU A 127 18.31 -9.01 -2.49
N ALA A 128 17.37 -8.80 -3.43
CA ALA A 128 17.39 -7.63 -4.32
C ALA A 128 17.23 -6.31 -3.57
N ILE A 129 16.67 -6.29 -2.35
CA ILE A 129 16.53 -5.09 -1.54
C ILE A 129 17.57 -5.13 -0.41
N SER A 130 18.76 -4.61 -0.69
CA SER A 130 19.93 -4.74 0.20
C SER A 130 19.91 -3.80 1.43
N THR A 131 18.81 -3.10 1.70
CA THR A 131 18.76 -2.11 2.79
C THR A 131 17.35 -1.95 3.34
N GLN A 132 17.18 -2.25 4.63
CA GLN A 132 16.03 -1.83 5.41
C GLN A 132 16.29 -0.43 5.98
N TYR A 133 15.27 0.43 5.98
CA TYR A 133 15.36 1.78 6.53
C TYR A 133 14.49 1.90 7.78
N HIS A 134 15.09 2.02 8.95
CA HIS A 134 14.33 2.24 10.18
C HIS A 134 13.82 3.68 10.26
N VAL A 135 12.49 3.84 10.36
CA VAL A 135 11.87 5.16 10.51
C VAL A 135 11.60 5.46 11.98
N GLU A 136 12.48 6.28 12.57
CA GLU A 136 12.37 6.73 13.96
C GLU A 136 11.00 7.35 14.29
N PRO A 137 10.48 7.15 15.51
CA PRO A 137 9.29 7.86 15.98
C PRO A 137 9.46 9.38 15.92
N ALA A 138 8.41 10.09 15.52
CA ALA A 138 8.41 11.55 15.52
C ALA A 138 8.47 12.09 16.96
N ARG A 139 9.35 13.08 17.21
CA ARG A 139 9.40 13.81 18.48
C ARG A 139 8.26 14.82 18.55
N LEU A 140 7.15 14.39 19.13
CA LEU A 140 5.96 15.21 19.30
C LEU A 140 5.81 15.64 20.78
N PRO A 141 5.37 16.88 21.08
CA PRO A 141 5.04 17.29 22.46
C PRO A 141 4.03 16.33 23.11
N ALA A 142 4.06 16.18 24.43
CA ALA A 142 3.05 15.38 25.10
C ALA A 142 1.65 16.01 24.91
N GLY A 143 0.66 15.22 24.50
CA GLY A 143 -0.70 15.71 24.26
C GLY A 143 -1.61 14.68 23.61
N THR A 144 -2.88 15.04 23.47
CA THR A 144 -3.88 14.22 22.78
C THR A 144 -3.85 14.54 21.29
N TYR A 145 -3.40 13.58 20.48
CA TYR A 145 -3.39 13.69 19.03
C TYR A 145 -4.65 13.05 18.44
N ARG A 146 -5.18 13.65 17.38
CA ARG A 146 -6.25 13.07 16.58
C ARG A 146 -5.93 13.20 15.10
N ASN A 147 -6.30 12.19 14.32
CA ASN A 147 -6.32 12.29 12.88
C ASN A 147 -7.65 12.95 12.44
N ILE A 148 -7.59 13.93 11.54
CA ILE A 148 -8.75 14.68 11.07
C ILE A 148 -8.56 15.09 9.61
N THR A 149 -9.61 14.98 8.81
CA THR A 149 -9.63 15.49 7.43
C THR A 149 -10.10 16.95 7.40
N GLY A 150 -9.78 17.69 6.35
CA GLY A 150 -10.17 19.11 6.22
C GLY A 150 -11.69 19.33 6.33
N ASN A 151 -12.49 18.45 5.72
CA ASN A 151 -13.95 18.53 5.81
C ASN A 151 -14.45 18.32 7.26
N LEU A 152 -13.87 17.35 7.98
CA LEU A 152 -14.22 17.12 9.38
C LEU A 152 -13.79 18.31 10.25
N ALA A 153 -12.62 18.89 9.99
CA ALA A 153 -12.14 20.09 10.70
C ALA A 153 -13.08 21.29 10.48
N LEU A 154 -13.51 21.52 9.23
CA LEU A 154 -14.46 22.57 8.91
C LEU A 154 -15.81 22.35 9.59
N ALA A 155 -16.36 21.14 9.53
CA ALA A 155 -17.63 20.82 10.17
C ALA A 155 -17.56 21.05 11.69
N LEU A 156 -16.48 20.58 12.36
CA LEU A 156 -16.28 20.82 13.79
C LEU A 156 -16.11 22.32 14.11
N GLY A 157 -15.42 23.07 13.25
CA GLY A 157 -15.27 24.52 13.39
C GLY A 157 -16.61 25.25 13.32
N LEU A 158 -17.46 24.91 12.35
CA LEU A 158 -18.80 25.49 12.23
C LEU A 158 -19.66 25.15 13.46
N ILE A 159 -19.66 23.89 13.90
CA ILE A 159 -20.38 23.45 15.10
C ILE A 159 -19.93 24.25 16.34
N THR A 160 -18.61 24.39 16.50
CA THR A 160 -18.03 25.16 17.62
C THR A 160 -18.46 26.62 17.56
N ALA A 161 -18.43 27.25 16.37
CA ALA A 161 -18.83 28.64 16.18
C ALA A 161 -20.32 28.88 16.49
N ALA A 162 -21.21 27.99 16.05
CA ALA A 162 -22.63 28.10 16.38
C ALA A 162 -22.87 27.93 17.87
N GLN A 163 -22.21 26.96 18.51
CA GLN A 163 -22.31 26.74 19.95
C GLN A 163 -21.84 27.95 20.76
N GLN A 164 -20.69 28.53 20.41
CA GLN A 164 -20.19 29.75 21.07
C GLN A 164 -21.04 30.98 20.79
N SER A 165 -21.71 31.04 19.63
CA SER A 165 -22.60 32.15 19.25
C SER A 165 -24.04 31.99 19.78
N GLY A 166 -24.34 30.91 20.52
CA GLY A 166 -25.69 30.58 20.96
C GLY A 166 -26.67 30.33 19.81
N LYS A 167 -26.17 29.97 18.62
CA LYS A 167 -26.96 29.67 17.43
C LYS A 167 -27.11 28.17 17.27
N ARG A 168 -28.26 27.74 16.76
CA ARG A 168 -28.45 26.37 16.32
C ARG A 168 -27.94 26.25 14.88
N LEU A 169 -27.13 25.22 14.64
CA LEU A 169 -26.64 24.84 13.32
C LEU A 169 -27.65 23.96 12.60
#